data_AF-A0A2T5BAV9-F1
#
_entry.id   AF-A0A2T5BAV9-F1
#
_cell.length_a   1.000
_cell.length_b   1.000
_cell.length_c   1.000
_cell.angle_alpha   90.00
_cell.angle_beta   90.00
_cell.angle_gamma   90.00
#
_symmetry.space_group_name_H-M   'P 1'
#
loop_
_entity.id
_entity.type
_entity.pdbx_description
1 polymer ?
#
loop_
_entity_poly.entity_id
_entity_poly.type
_entity_poly.pdbx_seq_one_letter_code
_entity_poly.pdbx_strand_id
1 'polypeptide(L)'
;MHPQHQAYQSRQRFSLVDLRDGAIVQRINCLRTRRRYVDQQKGPQQVFDFEKTKNLVEVIKGLTGALRGKKPMLDLDKVALLGIDVGFSRSRPTTGIAWSNGRAFKATNTHTDWLRRSQHIPASTTFSVIAIDGPLVPLGSADSLDRLCERMFIRGAFQSRCKPGLSHIGYGRDLRRAAAETAEQVVHLADRNVLVEKAIRNGASIVEAFPNAFLGVLLPEARFAMPAAGKRKKFDWLYDHAVDSGVLENLFHTIGWLNLELIDAVLAEKDHEKRAAWICLLTAACAAAGKSEVVGDEVGGWFWLPPTNLWAQWARNALAHNTIKLRRQRHAS
;
A
#
# COMPACT_ATOMS: atom_id res chain seq x y z
N MET A 1 -2.64 67.22 -3.65
CA MET A 1 -1.41 67.61 -2.92
C MET A 1 -0.81 66.37 -2.28
N HIS A 2 0.23 65.82 -2.92
CA HIS A 2 1.27 64.98 -2.28
C HIS A 2 2.25 65.92 -1.52
N PRO A 3 3.07 65.48 -0.54
CA PRO A 3 4.12 64.43 -0.67
C PRO A 3 4.19 63.45 0.53
N GLN A 4 4.60 62.18 0.33
CA GLN A 4 5.97 61.59 0.33
C GLN A 4 6.73 61.63 1.67
N HIS A 5 7.15 60.44 2.15
CA HIS A 5 8.52 60.03 2.53
C HIS A 5 8.45 58.53 2.95
N GLN A 6 8.97 57.53 2.20
CA GLN A 6 10.38 57.11 1.99
C GLN A 6 11.16 56.90 3.31
N ALA A 7 11.98 55.88 3.57
CA ALA A 7 12.48 54.71 2.82
C ALA A 7 13.33 53.80 3.77
N TYR A 8 13.94 52.75 3.18
CA TYR A 8 15.16 52.00 3.59
C TYR A 8 14.97 50.71 4.45
N GLN A 9 14.96 49.50 3.86
CA GLN A 9 16.05 48.64 3.34
C GLN A 9 16.99 48.03 4.39
N SER A 10 16.99 46.68 4.49
CA SER A 10 18.21 45.89 4.26
C SER A 10 17.91 44.42 3.98
N ARG A 11 18.41 43.96 2.83
CA ARG A 11 18.51 42.57 2.37
C ARG A 11 19.61 41.84 3.16
N GLN A 12 19.43 40.55 3.41
CA GLN A 12 20.57 39.62 3.44
C GLN A 12 20.36 38.51 2.41
N ARG A 13 21.21 38.57 1.39
CA ARG A 13 21.55 37.46 0.50
C ARG A 13 22.56 36.58 1.25
N PHE A 14 22.41 35.27 1.17
CA PHE A 14 23.54 34.35 1.30
C PHE A 14 23.59 33.50 0.03
N SER A 15 24.72 33.59 -0.67
CA SER A 15 25.10 32.70 -1.77
C SER A 15 26.52 32.23 -1.53
N LEU A 16 26.68 30.91 -1.59
CA LEU A 16 27.85 30.08 -1.92
C LEU A 16 29.24 30.45 -1.36
N VAL A 17 29.94 29.45 -0.81
CA VAL A 17 31.14 28.80 -1.42
C VAL A 17 31.54 27.57 -0.58
N ASP A 18 31.48 26.40 -1.24
CA ASP A 18 32.52 25.36 -1.39
C ASP A 18 33.35 24.90 -0.17
N LEU A 19 33.18 23.63 0.22
CA LEU A 19 34.27 22.78 0.74
C LEU A 19 34.10 21.35 0.20
N ARG A 20 35.24 20.82 -0.24
CA ARG A 20 35.47 19.63 -1.05
C ARG A 20 35.63 18.35 -0.23
N ASP A 21 35.72 17.26 -0.99
CA ASP A 21 36.33 15.94 -0.71
C ASP A 21 35.48 15.00 0.15
N GLY A 22 35.28 13.72 -0.17
CA GLY A 22 35.92 12.83 -1.13
C GLY A 22 35.79 11.40 -0.57
N ALA A 23 35.76 10.40 -1.46
CA ALA A 23 35.74 8.96 -1.19
C ALA A 23 34.35 8.29 -1.07
N ILE A 24 34.05 7.49 -2.10
CA ILE A 24 33.46 6.12 -2.11
C ILE A 24 32.85 5.92 -3.52
N VAL A 25 33.69 5.99 -4.54
CA VAL A 25 33.43 5.38 -5.85
C VAL A 25 34.77 4.85 -6.34
N GLN A 26 35.16 3.66 -5.87
CA GLN A 26 36.22 2.87 -6.50
C GLN A 26 36.22 1.45 -5.92
N ARG A 27 35.32 0.60 -6.40
CA ARG A 27 35.48 -0.86 -6.45
C ARG A 27 34.30 -1.41 -7.24
N ILE A 28 34.46 -1.47 -8.56
CA ILE A 28 33.88 -2.38 -9.55
C ILE A 28 34.17 -1.71 -10.89
N ASN A 29 35.40 -1.87 -11.39
CA ASN A 29 35.80 -1.66 -12.78
C ASN A 29 37.26 -2.09 -12.93
N CYS A 30 37.50 -3.39 -12.84
CA CYS A 30 38.79 -3.95 -13.24
C CYS A 30 38.65 -5.41 -13.66
N LEU A 31 37.79 -5.69 -14.64
CA LEU A 31 37.85 -6.93 -15.41
C LEU A 31 37.34 -6.69 -16.84
N ARG A 32 38.13 -5.98 -17.64
CA ARG A 32 38.09 -6.10 -19.11
C ARG A 32 39.45 -5.69 -19.67
N THR A 33 39.93 -6.52 -20.60
CA THR A 33 41.12 -6.39 -21.47
C THR A 33 42.45 -6.99 -20.97
N ARG A 34 42.79 -8.16 -21.52
CA ARG A 34 44.09 -8.39 -22.19
C ARG A 34 43.99 -9.56 -23.19
N ARG A 35 44.45 -9.28 -24.42
CA ARG A 35 44.61 -10.17 -25.58
C ARG A 35 45.98 -10.88 -25.52
N ARG A 36 45.98 -12.19 -25.83
CA ARG A 36 46.82 -12.95 -26.79
C ARG A 36 48.37 -12.82 -26.87
N TYR A 37 48.99 -14.02 -27.02
CA TYR A 37 50.34 -14.41 -27.54
C TYR A 37 51.56 -14.12 -26.62
N VAL A 38 52.56 -15.00 -26.37
CA VAL A 38 53.31 -15.99 -27.18
C VAL A 38 53.88 -17.15 -26.30
N ASP A 39 54.10 -18.29 -26.95
CA ASP A 39 54.89 -19.53 -26.73
C ASP A 39 55.79 -19.85 -25.50
N GLN A 40 55.83 -21.18 -25.26
CA GLN A 40 56.92 -22.05 -24.79
C GLN A 40 57.62 -21.76 -23.45
N GLN A 41 57.32 -22.56 -22.41
CA GLN A 41 58.33 -23.31 -21.64
C GLN A 41 57.71 -24.57 -21.00
N LYS A 42 58.40 -25.71 -21.15
CA LYS A 42 58.11 -26.99 -20.50
C LYS A 42 58.57 -26.94 -19.04
N GLY A 43 57.70 -27.30 -18.10
CA GLY A 43 57.97 -27.41 -16.66
C GLY A 43 56.83 -28.15 -15.94
N PRO A 44 57.08 -28.74 -14.76
CA PRO A 44 56.51 -30.03 -14.35
C PRO A 44 55.01 -29.96 -14.02
N GLN A 45 54.32 -31.09 -14.28
CA GLN A 45 52.92 -31.32 -13.92
C GLN A 45 52.70 -31.07 -12.42
N GLN A 46 52.18 -29.88 -12.09
CA GLN A 46 51.49 -29.67 -10.83
C GLN A 46 50.20 -30.48 -10.87
N VAL A 47 50.13 -31.50 -10.02
CA VAL A 47 48.91 -32.25 -9.74
C VAL A 47 47.89 -31.25 -9.22
N PHE A 48 46.89 -30.95 -10.05
CA PHE A 48 45.75 -30.12 -9.68
C PHE A 48 44.97 -30.83 -8.57
N ASP A 49 45.06 -30.29 -7.37
CA ASP A 49 44.31 -30.75 -6.20
C ASP A 49 42.81 -30.53 -6.43
N PHE A 50 42.14 -31.60 -6.88
CA PHE A 50 40.72 -31.63 -7.24
C PHE A 50 39.79 -31.39 -6.04
N GLU A 51 40.29 -31.42 -4.80
CA GLU A 51 39.49 -31.12 -3.61
C GLU A 51 39.31 -29.62 -3.39
N LYS A 52 40.29 -28.78 -3.74
CA LYS A 52 40.17 -27.31 -3.60
C LYS A 52 39.16 -26.71 -4.58
N THR A 53 38.98 -27.28 -5.76
CA THR A 53 37.98 -26.83 -6.75
C THR A 53 36.55 -27.22 -6.37
N LYS A 54 36.34 -28.34 -5.66
CA LYS A 54 35.01 -28.72 -5.14
C LYS A 54 34.51 -27.72 -4.09
N ASN A 55 35.39 -27.28 -3.18
CA ASN A 55 35.06 -26.26 -2.17
C ASN A 55 34.71 -24.90 -2.78
N LEU A 56 35.40 -24.48 -3.85
CA LEU A 56 35.09 -23.22 -4.53
C LEU A 56 33.73 -23.26 -5.25
N VAL A 57 33.37 -24.40 -5.84
CA VAL A 57 32.06 -24.60 -6.50
C VAL A 57 30.92 -24.62 -5.47
N GLU A 58 31.12 -25.21 -4.29
CA GLU A 58 30.16 -25.18 -3.18
C GLU A 58 29.96 -23.75 -2.64
N VAL A 59 31.04 -22.99 -2.45
CA VAL A 59 30.98 -21.58 -2.01
C VAL A 59 30.29 -20.69 -3.05
N ILE A 60 30.59 -20.89 -4.35
CA ILE A 60 29.93 -20.17 -5.44
C ILE A 60 28.45 -20.58 -5.56
N LYS A 61 28.10 -21.86 -5.33
CA LYS A 61 26.71 -22.32 -5.25
C LYS A 61 25.97 -21.74 -4.04
N GLY A 62 26.63 -21.60 -2.89
CA GLY A 62 26.09 -20.92 -1.71
C GLY A 62 25.84 -19.43 -1.94
N LEU A 63 26.79 -18.73 -2.58
CA LEU A 63 26.66 -17.31 -2.93
C LEU A 63 25.62 -17.06 -4.04
N THR A 64 25.55 -17.94 -5.04
CA THR A 64 24.51 -17.87 -6.09
C THR A 64 23.15 -18.32 -5.58
N GLY A 65 23.07 -19.20 -4.57
CA GLY A 65 21.84 -19.51 -3.84
C GLY A 65 21.32 -18.33 -2.99
N ALA A 66 22.23 -17.56 -2.39
CA ALA A 66 21.88 -16.34 -1.65
C ALA A 66 21.49 -15.15 -2.56
N LEU A 67 21.94 -15.15 -3.83
CA LEU A 67 21.60 -14.14 -4.84
C LEU A 67 20.45 -14.57 -5.77
N ARG A 68 20.12 -15.86 -5.83
CA ARG A 68 18.89 -16.38 -6.46
C ARG A 68 17.71 -16.16 -5.54
N GLY A 69 17.06 -15.01 -5.67
CA GLY A 69 15.72 -14.85 -5.10
C GLY A 69 15.38 -13.49 -4.54
N LYS A 70 16.26 -12.48 -4.62
CA LYS A 70 15.79 -11.09 -4.47
C LYS A 70 15.01 -10.74 -5.73
N LYS A 71 13.73 -11.13 -5.75
CA LYS A 71 12.73 -10.58 -6.68
C LYS A 71 12.97 -9.07 -6.68
N PRO A 72 13.23 -8.44 -7.84
CA PRO A 72 13.49 -7.01 -7.88
C PRO A 72 12.36 -6.33 -7.14
N MET A 73 12.71 -5.55 -6.11
CA MET A 73 11.72 -4.82 -5.33
C MET A 73 10.98 -3.91 -6.30
N LEU A 74 9.66 -4.06 -6.37
CA LEU A 74 8.83 -3.28 -7.27
C LEU A 74 9.04 -1.79 -6.96
N ASP A 75 9.44 -1.03 -7.96
CA ASP A 75 9.63 0.41 -7.86
C ASP A 75 8.26 1.09 -7.93
N LEU A 76 7.65 1.37 -6.78
CA LEU A 76 6.31 1.95 -6.68
C LEU A 76 6.21 3.33 -7.35
N ASP A 77 7.33 4.05 -7.51
CA ASP A 77 7.37 5.34 -8.23
C ASP A 77 7.18 5.17 -9.74
N LYS A 78 7.13 3.93 -10.26
CA LYS A 78 6.85 3.62 -11.67
C LYS A 78 5.53 2.89 -11.89
N VAL A 79 4.79 2.65 -10.81
CA VAL A 79 3.55 1.87 -10.85
C VAL A 79 2.36 2.81 -10.77
N ALA A 80 1.43 2.64 -11.71
CA ALA A 80 0.16 3.36 -11.64
C ALA A 80 -0.76 2.66 -10.63
N LEU A 81 -1.23 3.40 -9.62
CA LEU A 81 -2.12 2.90 -8.57
C LEU A 81 -3.34 3.79 -8.41
N LEU A 82 -4.47 3.20 -8.03
CA LEU A 82 -5.74 3.90 -7.83
C LEU A 82 -6.38 3.45 -6.50
N GLY A 83 -6.79 4.42 -5.69
CA GLY A 83 -7.57 4.24 -4.47
C GLY A 83 -8.89 4.99 -4.58
N ILE A 84 -10.00 4.34 -4.23
CA ILE A 84 -11.34 4.93 -4.29
C ILE A 84 -12.05 4.71 -2.97
N ASP A 85 -12.38 5.79 -2.29
CA ASP A 85 -13.33 5.78 -1.19
C ASP A 85 -14.77 5.89 -1.73
N VAL A 86 -15.62 4.94 -1.37
CA VAL A 86 -16.95 4.80 -1.97
C VAL A 86 -18.00 5.57 -1.19
N GLY A 87 -18.22 6.81 -1.63
CA GLY A 87 -19.50 7.49 -1.43
C GLY A 87 -20.64 6.87 -2.24
N PHE A 88 -21.86 7.03 -1.73
CA PHE A 88 -23.09 6.73 -2.47
C PHE A 88 -24.08 7.91 -2.56
N SER A 89 -23.68 9.13 -2.14
CA SER A 89 -24.51 10.33 -2.30
C SER A 89 -24.50 10.81 -3.75
N ARG A 90 -25.66 10.87 -4.41
CA ARG A 90 -25.76 11.37 -5.79
C ARG A 90 -25.66 12.90 -5.91
N SER A 91 -26.06 13.61 -4.85
CA SER A 91 -26.17 15.07 -4.80
C SER A 91 -24.96 15.76 -4.17
N ARG A 92 -24.06 15.01 -3.53
CA ARG A 92 -22.88 15.54 -2.86
C ARG A 92 -21.65 14.76 -3.29
N PRO A 93 -20.48 15.41 -3.37
CA PRO A 93 -19.25 14.75 -3.77
C PRO A 93 -18.64 13.95 -2.60
N THR A 94 -19.26 12.83 -2.22
CA THR A 94 -18.83 12.01 -1.09
C THR A 94 -17.98 10.81 -1.51
N THR A 95 -17.51 10.75 -2.77
CA THR A 95 -16.56 9.73 -3.23
C THR A 95 -15.18 10.37 -3.29
N GLY A 96 -14.22 9.85 -2.53
CA GLY A 96 -12.82 10.21 -2.68
C GLY A 96 -12.14 9.39 -3.79
N ILE A 97 -11.33 10.02 -4.62
CA ILE A 97 -10.44 9.37 -5.59
C ILE A 97 -9.03 9.83 -5.35
N ALA A 98 -8.09 8.89 -5.22
CA ALA A 98 -6.67 9.14 -5.14
C ALA A 98 -5.92 8.26 -6.13
N TRP A 99 -4.97 8.81 -6.89
CA TRP A 99 -4.15 8.03 -7.80
C TRP A 99 -2.69 8.49 -7.79
N SER A 100 -1.81 7.58 -8.19
CA SER A 100 -0.41 7.86 -8.51
C SER A 100 -0.07 7.25 -9.86
N ASN A 101 0.75 7.93 -10.64
CA ASN A 101 1.32 7.42 -11.88
C ASN A 101 2.68 8.09 -12.08
N GLY A 102 3.76 7.32 -11.90
CA GLY A 102 5.09 7.93 -11.90
C GLY A 102 5.28 8.81 -10.65
N ARG A 103 5.79 10.02 -10.89
CA ARG A 103 5.85 11.08 -9.88
C ARG A 103 4.54 11.87 -9.73
N ALA A 104 3.62 11.76 -10.68
CA ALA A 104 2.36 12.48 -10.63
C ALA A 104 1.37 11.78 -9.70
N PHE A 105 0.63 12.55 -8.92
CA PHE A 105 -0.43 12.05 -8.06
C PHE A 105 -1.52 13.11 -7.88
N LYS A 106 -2.71 12.67 -7.46
CA LYS A 106 -3.82 13.58 -7.13
C LYS A 106 -4.80 12.89 -6.19
N ALA A 107 -5.41 13.66 -5.29
CA ALA A 107 -6.65 13.28 -4.61
C ALA A 107 -7.74 14.33 -4.80
N THR A 108 -8.98 13.88 -4.97
CA THR A 108 -10.13 14.75 -5.19
C THR A 108 -11.43 14.08 -4.76
N ASN A 109 -12.43 14.92 -4.48
CA ASN A 109 -13.76 14.47 -4.16
C ASN A 109 -14.62 14.56 -5.43
N THR A 110 -15.51 13.60 -5.59
CA THR A 110 -16.43 13.53 -6.72
C THR A 110 -17.69 12.76 -6.34
N HIS A 111 -18.57 12.55 -7.31
CA HIS A 111 -19.84 11.87 -7.14
C HIS A 111 -19.74 10.39 -7.52
N THR A 112 -20.89 9.71 -7.47
CA THR A 112 -20.97 8.25 -7.59
C THR A 112 -20.95 7.74 -9.03
N ASP A 113 -21.28 8.57 -10.01
CA ASP A 113 -21.37 8.18 -11.41
C ASP A 113 -20.02 8.26 -12.13
N TRP A 114 -19.89 7.39 -13.14
CA TRP A 114 -18.69 7.28 -13.95
C TRP A 114 -18.33 8.59 -14.69
N LEU A 115 -19.32 9.32 -15.20
CA LEU A 115 -19.07 10.55 -15.97
C LEU A 115 -18.28 11.57 -15.13
N ARG A 116 -18.67 11.77 -13.86
CA ARG A 116 -17.95 12.67 -12.95
C ARG A 116 -16.66 12.06 -12.39
N ARG A 117 -16.59 10.75 -12.19
CA ARG A 117 -15.37 10.07 -11.71
C ARG A 117 -14.23 10.10 -12.74
N SER A 118 -14.54 9.78 -13.99
CA SER A 118 -13.59 9.73 -15.10
C SER A 118 -12.87 11.06 -15.36
N GLN A 119 -13.51 12.20 -15.08
CA GLN A 119 -12.89 13.53 -15.18
C GLN A 119 -11.69 13.73 -14.24
N HIS A 120 -11.58 12.89 -13.21
CA HIS A 120 -10.54 12.96 -12.20
C HIS A 120 -9.48 11.85 -12.31
N ILE A 121 -9.69 10.90 -13.22
CA ILE A 121 -8.80 9.77 -13.48
C ILE A 121 -8.07 10.06 -14.81
N PRO A 122 -6.74 9.90 -14.90
CA PRO A 122 -6.02 10.10 -16.15
C PRO A 122 -6.52 9.13 -17.25
N ALA A 123 -7.09 9.69 -18.33
CA ALA A 123 -7.87 8.94 -19.34
C ALA A 123 -7.13 7.79 -20.05
N SER A 124 -5.79 7.85 -20.12
CA SER A 124 -4.97 6.84 -20.80
C SER A 124 -4.13 5.99 -19.83
N THR A 125 -4.45 6.03 -18.53
CA THR A 125 -3.71 5.25 -17.53
C THR A 125 -4.38 3.91 -17.26
N THR A 126 -3.58 2.86 -17.34
CA THR A 126 -3.91 1.53 -16.83
C THR A 126 -3.26 1.37 -15.47
N PHE A 127 -4.04 0.97 -14.46
CA PHE A 127 -3.58 0.84 -13.08
C PHE A 127 -3.21 -0.60 -12.75
N SER A 128 -2.03 -0.80 -12.18
CA SER A 128 -1.56 -2.13 -11.78
C SER A 128 -2.39 -2.71 -10.62
N VAL A 129 -2.84 -1.86 -9.70
CA VAL A 129 -3.78 -2.24 -8.63
C VAL A 129 -4.78 -1.11 -8.40
N ILE A 130 -6.05 -1.47 -8.25
CA ILE A 130 -7.14 -0.58 -7.85
C ILE A 130 -7.68 -1.06 -6.50
N ALA A 131 -7.70 -0.19 -5.50
CA ALA A 131 -8.29 -0.48 -4.19
C ALA A 131 -9.57 0.33 -3.98
N ILE A 132 -10.63 -0.33 -3.51
CA ILE A 132 -11.96 0.26 -3.34
C ILE A 132 -12.38 0.10 -1.88
N ASP A 133 -12.79 1.20 -1.21
CA ASP A 133 -13.39 1.13 0.13
C ASP A 133 -14.82 0.60 0.02
N GLY A 134 -14.98 -0.66 0.40
CA GLY A 134 -16.29 -1.25 0.59
C GLY A 134 -16.29 -2.74 0.28
N PRO A 135 -17.32 -3.46 0.74
CA PRO A 135 -17.42 -4.90 0.56
C PRO A 135 -17.40 -5.29 -0.92
N LEU A 136 -16.33 -5.95 -1.32
CA LEU A 136 -16.23 -6.65 -2.59
C LEU A 136 -16.45 -8.14 -2.33
N VAL A 137 -17.29 -8.74 -3.14
CA VAL A 137 -17.62 -10.17 -3.08
C VAL A 137 -17.61 -10.73 -4.51
N PRO A 138 -17.44 -12.06 -4.67
CA PRO A 138 -17.60 -12.70 -5.97
C PRO A 138 -18.94 -12.35 -6.63
N LEU A 139 -18.95 -12.20 -7.95
CA LEU A 139 -20.17 -11.93 -8.72
C LEU A 139 -21.22 -13.04 -8.46
N GLY A 140 -22.48 -12.64 -8.32
CA GLY A 140 -23.58 -13.57 -8.02
C GLY A 140 -23.72 -13.97 -6.54
N SER A 141 -22.86 -13.48 -5.65
CA SER A 141 -23.00 -13.72 -4.21
C SER A 141 -24.32 -13.19 -3.64
N ALA A 142 -24.96 -13.94 -2.75
CA ALA A 142 -26.21 -13.55 -2.12
C ALA A 142 -26.07 -12.29 -1.25
N ASP A 143 -27.11 -11.44 -1.19
CA ASP A 143 -27.16 -10.25 -0.33
C ASP A 143 -27.09 -10.60 1.17
N SER A 144 -27.43 -11.83 1.54
CA SER A 144 -27.38 -12.37 2.91
C SER A 144 -26.02 -12.96 3.29
N LEU A 145 -25.03 -12.95 2.38
CA LEU A 145 -23.74 -13.60 2.60
C LEU A 145 -23.00 -13.04 3.83
N ASP A 146 -22.79 -13.91 4.81
CA ASP A 146 -22.00 -13.61 6.01
C ASP A 146 -20.52 -13.94 5.77
N ARG A 147 -19.68 -12.90 5.67
CA ARG A 147 -18.30 -12.98 5.20
C ARG A 147 -17.34 -13.33 6.34
N LEU A 148 -16.36 -14.21 6.08
CA LEU A 148 -15.38 -14.62 7.09
C LEU A 148 -14.53 -13.45 7.60
N CYS A 149 -14.07 -12.59 6.68
CA CYS A 149 -13.30 -11.39 7.02
C CYS A 149 -14.08 -10.47 8.00
N GLU A 150 -15.37 -10.25 7.76
CA GLU A 150 -16.23 -9.47 8.65
C GLU A 150 -16.38 -10.13 10.02
N ARG A 151 -16.67 -11.43 10.08
CA ARG A 151 -16.76 -12.19 11.35
C ARG A 151 -15.49 -12.10 12.19
N MET A 152 -14.32 -12.05 11.56
CA MET A 152 -13.05 -11.87 12.25
C MET A 152 -12.90 -10.48 12.87
N PHE A 153 -13.46 -9.44 12.26
CA PHE A 153 -13.30 -8.04 12.68
C PHE A 153 -14.46 -7.46 13.50
N ILE A 154 -15.57 -8.20 13.68
CA ILE A 154 -16.67 -7.78 14.57
C ILE A 154 -16.55 -8.28 16.02
N ARG A 155 -15.41 -8.85 16.41
CA ARG A 155 -15.21 -9.48 17.73
C ARG A 155 -14.01 -8.88 18.48
N GLY A 156 -14.08 -8.91 19.81
CA GLY A 156 -12.95 -8.55 20.68
C GLY A 156 -12.46 -7.13 20.43
N ALA A 157 -11.13 -6.95 20.42
CA ALA A 157 -10.51 -5.63 20.23
C ALA A 157 -10.90 -4.96 18.89
N PHE A 158 -11.10 -5.74 17.81
CA PHE A 158 -11.52 -5.17 16.53
C PHE A 158 -12.91 -4.52 16.62
N GLN A 159 -13.83 -5.08 17.41
CA GLN A 159 -15.18 -4.57 17.55
C GLN A 159 -15.23 -3.13 18.09
N SER A 160 -14.35 -2.78 19.03
CA SER A 160 -14.26 -1.41 19.57
C SER A 160 -13.34 -0.52 18.74
N ARG A 161 -12.28 -1.07 18.14
CA ARG A 161 -11.21 -0.28 17.51
C ARG A 161 -11.42 0.00 16.02
N CYS A 162 -11.89 -0.97 15.23
CA CYS A 162 -12.01 -0.82 13.78
C CYS A 162 -13.05 -1.77 13.16
N LYS A 163 -14.22 -1.88 13.78
CA LYS A 163 -15.31 -2.75 13.32
C LYS A 163 -15.80 -2.36 11.92
N PRO A 164 -15.99 -3.34 11.00
CA PRO A 164 -16.61 -3.09 9.70
C PRO A 164 -18.12 -2.89 9.81
N GLY A 165 -18.68 -2.19 8.83
CA GLY A 165 -20.10 -2.32 8.50
C GLY A 165 -20.33 -3.71 7.91
N LEU A 166 -21.31 -4.45 8.43
CA LEU A 166 -21.61 -5.81 7.94
C LEU A 166 -22.31 -5.72 6.58
N SER A 167 -21.71 -6.32 5.55
CA SER A 167 -22.18 -6.19 4.16
C SER A 167 -23.55 -6.80 3.86
N HIS A 168 -24.06 -7.63 4.77
CA HIS A 168 -25.35 -8.30 4.62
C HIS A 168 -26.50 -7.60 5.34
N ILE A 169 -26.25 -6.49 6.07
CA ILE A 169 -27.29 -5.76 6.82
C ILE A 169 -27.18 -4.24 6.72
N GLY A 170 -28.33 -3.56 6.75
CA GLY A 170 -28.46 -2.11 6.84
C GLY A 170 -27.54 -1.35 5.87
N TYR A 171 -26.86 -0.34 6.40
CA TYR A 171 -25.91 0.51 5.66
C TYR A 171 -24.80 -0.28 4.96
N GLY A 172 -24.34 -1.41 5.52
CA GLY A 172 -23.29 -2.21 4.91
C GLY A 172 -23.73 -2.85 3.59
N ARG A 173 -25.03 -3.13 3.41
CA ARG A 173 -25.58 -3.62 2.14
C ARG A 173 -25.55 -2.55 1.05
N ASP A 174 -25.87 -1.31 1.42
CA ASP A 174 -25.81 -0.18 0.47
C ASP A 174 -24.35 0.09 0.05
N LEU A 175 -23.41 0.04 1.01
CA LEU A 175 -21.99 0.17 0.73
C LEU A 175 -21.48 -0.96 -0.19
N ARG A 176 -21.90 -2.21 0.04
CA ARG A 176 -21.57 -3.35 -0.83
C ARG A 176 -22.04 -3.12 -2.27
N ARG A 177 -23.28 -2.61 -2.46
CA ARG A 177 -23.82 -2.32 -3.80
C ARG A 177 -23.05 -1.19 -4.48
N ALA A 178 -22.74 -0.12 -3.75
CA ALA A 178 -21.97 0.99 -4.27
C ALA A 178 -20.53 0.59 -4.63
N ALA A 179 -19.90 -0.28 -3.82
CA ALA A 179 -18.58 -0.82 -4.11
C ALA A 179 -18.58 -1.73 -5.35
N ALA A 180 -19.62 -2.57 -5.50
CA ALA A 180 -19.80 -3.38 -6.71
C ALA A 180 -20.00 -2.50 -7.95
N GLU A 181 -20.87 -1.49 -7.90
CA GLU A 181 -21.07 -0.53 -9.00
C GLU A 181 -19.75 0.18 -9.35
N THR A 182 -19.01 0.63 -8.33
CA THR A 182 -17.69 1.26 -8.51
C THR A 182 -16.70 0.32 -9.19
N ALA A 183 -16.64 -0.95 -8.79
CA ALA A 183 -15.77 -1.94 -9.41
C ALA A 183 -16.10 -2.13 -10.90
N GLU A 184 -17.37 -2.23 -11.27
CA GLU A 184 -17.78 -2.34 -12.68
C GLU A 184 -17.43 -1.08 -13.49
N GLN A 185 -17.56 0.11 -12.89
CA GLN A 185 -17.18 1.35 -13.55
C GLN A 185 -15.67 1.44 -13.84
N VAL A 186 -14.80 0.86 -13.00
CA VAL A 186 -13.34 1.03 -13.11
C VAL A 186 -12.59 -0.21 -13.60
N VAL A 187 -13.27 -1.35 -13.81
CA VAL A 187 -12.62 -2.61 -14.20
C VAL A 187 -11.82 -2.51 -15.49
N HIS A 188 -12.26 -1.67 -16.43
CA HIS A 188 -11.57 -1.44 -17.69
C HIS A 188 -10.25 -0.67 -17.54
N LEU A 189 -10.01 -0.02 -16.40
CA LEU A 189 -8.77 0.67 -16.08
C LEU A 189 -7.71 -0.25 -15.47
N ALA A 190 -8.06 -1.46 -15.06
CA ALA A 190 -7.11 -2.36 -14.40
C ALA A 190 -6.16 -3.03 -15.42
N ASP A 191 -4.88 -3.14 -15.06
CA ASP A 191 -3.90 -3.91 -15.84
C ASP A 191 -4.23 -5.39 -15.74
N ARG A 192 -4.47 -6.02 -16.89
CA ARG A 192 -4.81 -7.45 -16.99
C ARG A 192 -3.58 -8.34 -16.95
N ASN A 193 -2.38 -7.79 -17.11
CA ASN A 193 -1.11 -8.53 -17.08
C ASN A 193 -0.55 -8.63 -15.65
N VAL A 194 -1.04 -7.80 -14.73
CA VAL A 194 -0.67 -7.87 -13.32
C VAL A 194 -1.66 -8.80 -12.62
N LEU A 195 -1.15 -9.89 -12.04
CA LEU A 195 -1.94 -10.83 -11.26
C LEU A 195 -1.74 -10.56 -9.77
N VAL A 196 -2.83 -10.27 -9.08
CA VAL A 196 -2.92 -10.23 -7.63
C VAL A 196 -3.62 -11.51 -7.16
N GLU A 197 -2.93 -12.36 -6.41
CA GLU A 197 -3.33 -13.75 -6.08
C GLU A 197 -4.69 -13.91 -5.36
N LYS A 198 -5.31 -12.80 -4.92
CA LYS A 198 -6.60 -12.77 -4.21
C LYS A 198 -7.49 -11.62 -4.66
N ALA A 199 -7.39 -11.24 -5.94
CA ALA A 199 -8.33 -10.30 -6.54
C ALA A 199 -9.75 -10.89 -6.56
N ILE A 200 -10.76 -10.06 -6.28
CA ILE A 200 -12.16 -10.51 -6.21
C ILE A 200 -12.79 -10.59 -7.61
N ARG A 201 -12.21 -9.87 -8.58
CA ARG A 201 -12.61 -9.89 -9.99
C ARG A 201 -11.52 -10.60 -10.79
N ASN A 202 -11.88 -11.70 -11.44
CA ASN A 202 -10.94 -12.44 -12.30
C ASN A 202 -10.39 -11.54 -13.40
N GLY A 203 -9.07 -11.52 -13.57
CA GLY A 203 -8.41 -10.77 -14.63
C GLY A 203 -8.31 -9.26 -14.41
N ALA A 204 -8.70 -8.75 -13.24
CA ALA A 204 -8.52 -7.35 -12.86
C ALA A 204 -7.95 -7.27 -11.44
N SER A 205 -6.85 -6.54 -11.27
CA SER A 205 -6.20 -6.35 -9.97
C SER A 205 -6.95 -5.35 -9.09
N ILE A 206 -8.22 -5.68 -8.76
CA ILE A 206 -9.10 -4.93 -7.89
C ILE A 206 -9.16 -5.61 -6.53
N VAL A 207 -8.84 -4.83 -5.49
CA VAL A 207 -8.79 -5.28 -4.09
C VAL A 207 -9.72 -4.44 -3.22
N GLU A 208 -10.22 -5.04 -2.14
CA GLU A 208 -11.03 -4.34 -1.14
C GLU A 208 -10.14 -3.68 -0.10
N ALA A 209 -10.27 -2.36 -0.02
CA ALA A 209 -9.73 -1.57 1.08
C ALA A 209 -10.70 -1.57 2.26
N PHE A 210 -10.14 -1.44 3.45
CA PHE A 210 -10.92 -1.22 4.66
C PHE A 210 -10.20 -0.17 5.53
N PRO A 211 -10.37 1.13 5.25
CA PRO A 211 -9.54 2.21 5.79
C PRO A 211 -9.52 2.26 7.33
N ASN A 212 -10.66 2.03 7.99
CA ASN A 212 -10.71 1.99 9.46
C ASN A 212 -9.84 0.87 10.06
N ALA A 213 -9.87 -0.34 9.50
CA ALA A 213 -9.01 -1.42 9.96
C ALA A 213 -7.56 -1.20 9.55
N PHE A 214 -7.33 -0.71 8.33
CA PHE A 214 -6.00 -0.38 7.82
C PHE A 214 -5.25 0.55 8.78
N LEU A 215 -5.89 1.64 9.20
CA LEU A 215 -5.32 2.55 10.19
C LEU A 215 -5.31 1.96 11.60
N GLY A 216 -6.42 1.33 12.00
CA GLY A 216 -6.59 0.77 13.33
C GLY A 216 -5.45 -0.17 13.71
N VAL A 217 -5.13 -1.15 12.86
CA VAL A 217 -4.11 -2.17 13.17
C VAL A 217 -2.69 -1.61 13.32
N LEU A 218 -2.39 -0.45 12.73
CA LEU A 218 -1.09 0.21 12.85
C LEU A 218 -0.93 0.94 14.19
N LEU A 219 -2.04 1.35 14.82
CA LEU A 219 -1.97 2.17 16.03
C LEU A 219 -1.63 1.35 17.28
N PRO A 220 -0.68 1.83 18.10
CA PRO A 220 -0.37 1.18 19.36
C PRO A 220 -1.55 1.26 20.33
N GLU A 221 -1.62 0.30 21.25
CA GLU A 221 -2.74 0.18 22.18
C GLU A 221 -3.02 1.45 23.00
N ALA A 222 -1.96 2.16 23.41
CA ALA A 222 -2.06 3.40 24.18
C ALA A 222 -2.92 4.48 23.50
N ARG A 223 -3.00 4.52 22.16
CA ARG A 223 -3.85 5.49 21.44
C ARG A 223 -5.33 5.24 21.69
N PHE A 224 -5.75 3.99 21.87
CA PHE A 224 -7.15 3.63 22.13
C PHE A 224 -7.58 3.88 23.58
N ALA A 225 -6.66 4.27 24.47
CA ALA A 225 -7.00 4.76 25.81
C ALA A 225 -7.30 6.27 25.84
N MET A 226 -6.98 7.00 24.76
CA MET A 226 -7.30 8.42 24.63
C MET A 226 -8.82 8.62 24.41
N PRO A 227 -9.38 9.80 24.74
CA PRO A 227 -10.79 10.07 24.53
C PRO A 227 -11.22 9.75 23.10
N ALA A 228 -12.25 8.91 22.99
CA ALA A 228 -12.76 8.50 21.70
C ALA A 228 -13.30 9.71 20.91
N ALA A 229 -13.17 9.66 19.59
CA ALA A 229 -13.80 10.62 18.70
C ALA A 229 -15.30 10.74 18.97
N GLY A 230 -15.85 11.94 18.75
CA GLY A 230 -17.29 12.10 18.65
C GLY A 230 -17.91 11.17 17.61
N LYS A 231 -19.20 10.85 17.76
CA LYS A 231 -19.94 10.02 16.80
C LYS A 231 -19.69 10.55 15.37
N ARG A 232 -19.37 9.65 14.43
CA ARG A 232 -19.08 9.91 13.01
C ARG A 232 -17.71 10.56 12.68
N LYS A 233 -16.80 10.74 13.63
CA LYS A 233 -15.43 11.25 13.38
C LYS A 233 -14.33 10.22 13.61
N LYS A 234 -14.71 8.93 13.69
CA LYS A 234 -13.79 7.85 14.07
C LYS A 234 -12.66 7.68 13.05
N PHE A 235 -12.98 7.72 11.76
CA PHE A 235 -11.97 7.58 10.71
C PHE A 235 -10.96 8.72 10.75
N ASP A 236 -11.42 9.98 10.82
CA ASP A 236 -10.53 11.15 10.92
C ASP A 236 -9.64 11.07 12.15
N TRP A 237 -10.19 10.66 13.29
CA TRP A 237 -9.42 10.43 14.52
C TRP A 237 -8.35 9.36 14.35
N LEU A 238 -8.67 8.23 13.69
CA LEU A 238 -7.67 7.20 13.38
C LEU A 238 -6.57 7.74 12.47
N TYR A 239 -6.95 8.57 11.50
CA TYR A 239 -6.02 9.18 10.55
C TYR A 239 -5.05 10.13 11.24
N ASP A 240 -5.58 11.09 12.01
CA ASP A 240 -4.78 12.05 12.76
C ASP A 240 -3.82 11.34 13.71
N HIS A 241 -4.28 10.33 14.46
CA HIS A 241 -3.39 9.55 15.32
C HIS A 241 -2.36 8.71 14.57
N ALA A 242 -2.65 8.28 13.34
CA ALA A 242 -1.71 7.52 12.52
C ALA A 242 -0.59 8.43 11.98
N VAL A 243 -0.94 9.66 11.60
CA VAL A 243 0.03 10.73 11.27
C VAL A 243 0.85 11.09 12.51
N ASP A 244 0.21 11.45 13.62
CA ASP A 244 0.88 11.90 14.85
C ASP A 244 1.79 10.84 15.48
N SER A 245 1.56 9.56 15.20
CA SER A 245 2.39 8.46 15.70
C SER A 245 3.53 8.06 14.75
N GLY A 246 3.63 8.69 13.57
CA GLY A 246 4.62 8.34 12.54
C GLY A 246 4.41 6.96 11.89
N VAL A 247 3.27 6.30 12.13
CA VAL A 247 3.06 4.94 11.60
C VAL A 247 2.79 4.93 10.09
N LEU A 248 2.25 6.02 9.53
CA LEU A 248 2.10 6.17 8.08
C LEU A 248 3.45 6.42 7.39
N GLU A 249 4.33 7.26 7.95
CA GLU A 249 5.70 7.43 7.45
C GLU A 249 6.46 6.11 7.44
N ASN A 250 6.38 5.36 8.55
CA ASN A 250 7.00 4.03 8.65
C ASN A 250 6.41 3.04 7.63
N LEU A 251 5.12 3.15 7.31
CA LEU A 251 4.48 2.36 6.26
C LEU A 251 5.10 2.68 4.89
N PHE A 252 5.20 3.96 4.49
CA PHE A 252 5.83 4.37 3.23
C PHE A 252 7.25 3.81 3.08
N HIS A 253 8.07 3.95 4.12
CA HIS A 253 9.41 3.37 4.17
C HIS A 253 9.38 1.84 4.03
N THR A 254 8.49 1.17 4.75
CA THR A 254 8.37 -0.30 4.73
C THR A 254 7.95 -0.84 3.38
N ILE A 255 7.03 -0.17 2.68
CA ILE A 255 6.62 -0.58 1.33
C ILE A 255 7.62 -0.16 0.26
N GLY A 256 8.50 0.79 0.56
CA GLY A 256 9.57 1.27 -0.33
C GLY A 256 9.08 2.33 -1.31
N TRP A 257 8.10 3.13 -0.92
CA TRP A 257 7.56 4.21 -1.75
C TRP A 257 8.22 5.52 -1.34
N LEU A 258 9.03 6.11 -2.24
CA LEU A 258 9.98 7.18 -1.91
C LEU A 258 9.61 8.55 -2.51
N ASN A 259 8.42 8.68 -3.09
CA ASN A 259 7.91 9.96 -3.57
C ASN A 259 7.58 10.90 -2.39
N LEU A 260 8.53 11.76 -2.02
CA LEU A 260 8.40 12.68 -0.88
C LEU A 260 7.21 13.64 -1.02
N GLU A 261 6.94 14.15 -2.22
CA GLU A 261 5.82 15.07 -2.46
C GLU A 261 4.47 14.37 -2.20
N LEU A 262 4.33 13.10 -2.60
CA LEU A 262 3.15 12.29 -2.29
C LEU A 262 3.04 12.05 -0.79
N ILE A 263 4.14 11.70 -0.13
CA ILE A 263 4.17 11.45 1.32
C ILE A 263 3.69 12.70 2.06
N ASP A 264 4.26 13.87 1.75
CA ASP A 264 3.88 15.14 2.35
C ASP A 264 2.39 15.45 2.11
N ALA A 265 1.90 15.24 0.89
CA ALA A 265 0.50 15.47 0.55
C ALA A 265 -0.46 14.56 1.33
N VAL A 266 -0.08 13.29 1.52
CA VAL A 266 -0.86 12.36 2.35
C VAL A 266 -0.85 12.83 3.80
N LEU A 267 0.32 13.02 4.41
CA LEU A 267 0.43 13.37 5.83
C LEU A 267 -0.24 14.72 6.18
N ALA A 268 -0.27 15.67 5.24
CA ALA A 268 -0.89 16.97 5.42
C ALA A 268 -2.42 16.99 5.21
N GLU A 269 -3.02 15.94 4.62
CA GLU A 269 -4.42 15.96 4.19
C GLU A 269 -5.41 16.12 5.38
N LYS A 270 -6.44 16.95 5.17
CA LYS A 270 -7.47 17.29 6.16
C LYS A 270 -8.89 16.96 5.70
N ASP A 271 -9.12 16.80 4.40
CA ASP A 271 -10.43 16.44 3.85
C ASP A 271 -10.75 14.95 4.09
N HIS A 272 -11.96 14.68 4.60
CA HIS A 272 -12.40 13.34 4.99
C HIS A 272 -12.33 12.33 3.83
N GLU A 273 -12.92 12.68 2.68
CA GLU A 273 -13.03 11.76 1.54
C GLU A 273 -11.65 11.54 0.90
N LYS A 274 -10.82 12.59 0.84
CA LYS A 274 -9.43 12.45 0.36
C LYS A 274 -8.57 11.61 1.30
N ARG A 275 -8.72 11.75 2.62
CA ARG A 275 -8.04 10.88 3.60
C ARG A 275 -8.39 9.42 3.34
N ALA A 276 -9.67 9.10 3.19
CA ALA A 276 -10.13 7.75 2.91
C ALA A 276 -9.57 7.23 1.58
N ALA A 277 -9.59 8.06 0.53
CA ALA A 277 -9.01 7.72 -0.77
C ALA A 277 -7.49 7.49 -0.69
N TRP A 278 -6.74 8.27 0.09
CA TRP A 278 -5.30 8.05 0.30
C TRP A 278 -5.03 6.71 0.99
N ILE A 279 -5.83 6.33 1.98
CA ILE A 279 -5.69 5.01 2.62
C ILE A 279 -6.05 3.88 1.66
N CYS A 280 -7.03 4.08 0.78
CA CYS A 280 -7.28 3.14 -0.32
C CYS A 280 -6.07 3.04 -1.25
N LEU A 281 -5.46 4.17 -1.64
CA LEU A 281 -4.27 4.16 -2.48
C LEU A 281 -3.09 3.44 -1.81
N LEU A 282 -2.87 3.65 -0.52
CA LEU A 282 -1.88 2.92 0.28
C LEU A 282 -2.19 1.42 0.35
N THR A 283 -3.48 1.03 0.36
CA THR A 283 -3.89 -0.37 0.26
C THR A 283 -3.49 -0.96 -1.09
N ALA A 284 -3.74 -0.25 -2.20
CA ALA A 284 -3.29 -0.65 -3.53
C ALA A 284 -1.76 -0.78 -3.60
N ALA A 285 -1.03 0.13 -2.96
CA ALA A 285 0.43 0.11 -2.93
C ALA A 285 0.99 -1.06 -2.12
N CYS A 286 0.41 -1.38 -0.96
CA CYS A 286 0.79 -2.57 -0.19
C CYS A 286 0.56 -3.85 -1.00
N ALA A 287 -0.55 -3.92 -1.75
CA ALA A 287 -0.89 -5.04 -2.59
C ALA A 287 0.10 -5.18 -3.76
N ALA A 288 0.39 -4.08 -4.46
CA ALA A 288 1.37 -4.03 -5.55
C ALA A 288 2.77 -4.44 -5.07
N ALA A 289 3.19 -3.97 -3.89
CA ALA A 289 4.46 -4.33 -3.28
C ALA A 289 4.52 -5.80 -2.81
N GLY A 290 3.40 -6.53 -2.81
CA GLY A 290 3.32 -7.90 -2.31
C GLY A 290 3.55 -7.99 -0.80
N LYS A 291 3.19 -6.94 -0.04
CA LYS A 291 3.44 -6.84 1.40
C LYS A 291 2.16 -6.81 2.24
N SER A 292 0.99 -6.82 1.62
CA SER A 292 -0.30 -6.81 2.33
C SER A 292 -0.52 -8.07 3.16
N GLU A 293 -1.18 -7.89 4.30
CA GLU A 293 -1.90 -8.97 4.97
C GLU A 293 -3.30 -9.09 4.36
N VAL A 294 -3.73 -10.31 4.04
CA VAL A 294 -5.00 -10.55 3.35
C VAL A 294 -5.86 -11.52 4.15
N VAL A 295 -6.98 -11.02 4.68
CA VAL A 295 -7.84 -11.76 5.63
C VAL A 295 -9.21 -12.01 5.01
N GLY A 296 -9.65 -13.27 4.95
CA GLY A 296 -10.94 -13.64 4.35
C GLY A 296 -10.98 -15.08 3.86
N ASP A 297 -11.85 -15.34 2.88
CA ASP A 297 -11.92 -16.60 2.13
C ASP A 297 -12.45 -16.36 0.72
N GLU A 298 -12.36 -17.36 -0.16
CA GLU A 298 -12.80 -17.27 -1.56
C GLU A 298 -14.30 -17.02 -1.70
N VAL A 299 -15.08 -17.44 -0.69
CA VAL A 299 -16.54 -17.29 -0.66
C VAL A 299 -16.93 -15.84 -0.35
N GLY A 300 -16.34 -15.28 0.71
CA GLY A 300 -16.65 -13.94 1.21
C GLY A 300 -15.81 -12.82 0.62
N GLY A 301 -14.72 -13.13 -0.08
CA GLY A 301 -13.71 -12.14 -0.44
C GLY A 301 -12.78 -11.81 0.74
N TRP A 302 -12.04 -10.71 0.60
CA TRP A 302 -10.85 -10.45 1.40
C TRP A 302 -10.75 -8.99 1.84
N PHE A 303 -10.34 -8.74 3.09
CA PHE A 303 -9.78 -7.45 3.48
C PHE A 303 -8.29 -7.41 3.15
N TRP A 304 -7.85 -6.33 2.49
CA TRP A 304 -6.44 -6.03 2.27
C TRP A 304 -5.97 -5.00 3.29
N LEU A 305 -4.94 -5.37 4.05
CA LEU A 305 -4.45 -4.64 5.22
C LEU A 305 -2.94 -4.40 5.10
N PRO A 306 -2.36 -3.47 5.90
CA PRO A 306 -0.93 -3.19 5.81
C PRO A 306 -0.10 -4.39 6.26
N PRO A 307 1.23 -4.37 6.03
CA PRO A 307 2.14 -5.44 6.42
C PRO A 307 2.05 -5.81 7.91
N THR A 308 1.95 -7.10 8.24
CA THR A 308 1.74 -7.58 9.63
C THR A 308 2.88 -7.24 10.59
N ASN A 309 4.09 -7.04 10.09
CA ASN A 309 5.23 -6.58 10.89
C ASN A 309 5.02 -5.17 11.43
N LEU A 310 4.17 -4.35 10.79
CA LEU A 310 3.78 -3.02 11.26
C LEU A 310 2.58 -3.02 12.20
N TRP A 311 1.87 -4.14 12.32
CA TRP A 311 0.69 -4.19 13.18
C TRP A 311 1.10 -4.04 14.64
N ALA A 312 0.28 -3.33 15.41
CA ALA A 312 0.38 -3.33 16.84
C ALA A 312 0.11 -4.73 17.41
N GLN A 313 0.75 -5.06 18.54
CA GLN A 313 0.68 -6.41 19.11
C GLN A 313 -0.75 -6.84 19.42
N TRP A 314 -1.61 -5.91 19.86
CA TRP A 314 -3.01 -6.18 20.12
C TRP A 314 -3.75 -6.71 18.89
N ALA A 315 -3.45 -6.20 17.69
CA ALA A 315 -4.15 -6.55 16.45
C ALA A 315 -3.76 -7.97 16.01
N ARG A 316 -2.46 -8.29 16.10
CA ARG A 316 -1.95 -9.65 15.85
C ARG A 316 -2.58 -10.67 16.81
N ASN A 317 -2.60 -10.36 18.10
CA ASN A 317 -3.21 -11.22 19.13
C ASN A 317 -4.71 -11.42 18.89
N ALA A 318 -5.43 -10.33 18.59
CA ALA A 318 -6.87 -10.38 18.33
C ALA A 318 -7.21 -11.23 17.08
N LEU A 319 -6.44 -11.09 15.99
CA LEU A 319 -6.63 -11.88 14.78
C LEU A 319 -6.37 -13.37 15.04
N ALA A 320 -5.27 -13.70 15.72
CA ALA A 320 -4.95 -15.08 16.09
C ALA A 320 -6.05 -15.72 16.95
N HIS A 321 -6.52 -14.99 17.97
CA HIS A 321 -7.59 -15.44 18.86
C HIS A 321 -8.91 -15.69 18.09
N ASN A 322 -9.33 -14.72 17.27
CA ASN A 322 -10.56 -14.82 16.49
C ASN A 322 -10.50 -15.96 15.46
N THR A 323 -9.32 -16.19 14.86
CA THR A 323 -9.08 -17.31 13.94
C THR A 323 -9.30 -18.67 14.62
N ILE A 324 -8.71 -18.88 15.81
CA ILE A 324 -8.88 -20.12 16.58
C ILE A 324 -10.35 -20.33 16.94
N LYS A 325 -11.03 -19.27 17.41
CA LYS A 325 -12.44 -19.35 17.81
C LYS A 325 -13.36 -19.73 16.65
N LEU A 326 -13.18 -19.12 15.48
CA LEU A 326 -13.99 -19.41 14.30
C LEU A 326 -13.73 -20.81 13.73
N ARG A 327 -12.48 -21.29 13.78
CA ARG A 327 -12.16 -22.68 13.40
C ARG A 327 -12.88 -23.68 14.31
N ARG A 328 -12.89 -23.46 15.63
CA ARG A 328 -13.63 -24.32 16.57
C ARG A 328 -15.12 -24.35 16.29
N GLN A 329 -15.71 -23.20 15.93
CA GLN A 329 -17.14 -23.12 15.60
C GLN A 329 -17.50 -23.93 14.34
N ARG A 330 -16.64 -23.92 13.32
CA ARG A 330 -16.83 -24.73 12.10
C ARG A 330 -16.80 -26.24 12.35
N HIS A 331 -16.08 -26.70 13.37
CA HIS A 331 -16.02 -28.14 13.70
C HIS A 331 -17.16 -28.61 14.62
N ALA A 332 -17.89 -27.68 15.24
CA ALA A 332 -18.98 -28.00 16.16
C ALA A 332 -20.37 -27.97 15.48
N SER A 333 -20.45 -27.48 14.25
CA SER A 333 -21.66 -27.38 13.41
C SER A 333 -21.70 -28.49 12.37
#